data_AF-A0A524FTX8-F1
#
_entry.id   AF-A0A524FTX8-F1
#
_cell.length_a   1.000
_cell.length_b   1.000
_cell.length_c   1.000
_cell.angle_alpha   90.00
_cell.angle_beta   90.00
_cell.angle_gamma   90.00
#
_symmetry.space_group_name_H-M   'P 1'
#
loop_
_entity.id
_entity.type
_entity.pdbx_description
1 polymer ?
#
loop_
_entity_poly.entity_id
_entity_poly.type
_entity_poly.pdbx_seq_one_letter_code
_entity_poly.pdbx_strand_id
1 'polypeptide(L)'
;MNSPSTKLRELVRSVITIVESRGLFVHSTDLEIKYSVTGAKDKTQSTRLPLIVGSCVLNALVPRSAMLLVGGHGGGKTTLTKILGRMMTGKSLEEIEDGILRGHP
;
A
#
# COMPACT_ATOMS: atom_id res chain seq x y z
N MET A 1 3.93 -26.00 -8.21
CA MET A 1 3.70 -25.59 -6.81
C MET A 1 4.02 -24.10 -6.69
N ASN A 2 3.06 -23.25 -6.31
CA ASN A 2 3.32 -21.81 -6.17
C ASN A 2 4.33 -21.56 -5.05
N SER A 3 5.42 -20.88 -5.36
CA SER A 3 6.41 -20.43 -4.38
C SER A 3 5.75 -19.60 -3.28
N PRO A 4 6.20 -19.66 -2.02
CA PRO A 4 5.71 -18.79 -0.94
C PRO A 4 5.70 -17.31 -1.31
N SER A 5 6.68 -16.87 -2.10
CA SER A 5 6.76 -15.49 -2.63
C SER A 5 5.59 -15.15 -3.56
N THR A 6 5.14 -16.10 -4.38
CA THR A 6 4.00 -15.92 -5.28
C THR A 6 2.71 -15.72 -4.50
N LYS A 7 2.49 -16.53 -3.45
CA LYS A 7 1.31 -16.40 -2.58
C LYS A 7 1.29 -15.05 -1.84
N LEU A 8 2.44 -14.62 -1.31
CA LEU A 8 2.54 -13.31 -0.65
C LEU A 8 2.22 -12.18 -1.63
N ARG A 9 2.71 -12.26 -2.87
CA ARG A 9 2.40 -11.28 -3.92
C ARG A 9 0.92 -11.23 -4.25
N GLU A 10 0.25 -12.37 -4.31
CA GLU A 10 -1.21 -12.45 -4.54
C GLU A 10 -1.99 -11.80 -3.39
N LEU A 11 -1.60 -12.04 -2.14
CA LEU A 11 -2.21 -11.40 -0.97
C LEU A 11 -2.01 -9.89 -0.97
N VAL A 12 -0.80 -9.41 -1.24
CA VAL A 12 -0.53 -7.96 -1.30
C VAL A 12 -1.35 -7.31 -2.42
N ARG A 13 -1.47 -7.96 -3.58
CA ARG A 13 -2.30 -7.47 -4.68
C ARG A 13 -3.77 -7.43 -4.32
N SER A 14 -4.29 -8.45 -3.63
CA SER A 14 -5.71 -8.47 -3.24
C SER A 14 -6.06 -7.33 -2.28
N VAL A 15 -5.17 -6.99 -1.35
CA VAL A 15 -5.34 -5.84 -0.45
C VAL A 15 -5.48 -4.53 -1.25
N ILE A 16 -4.59 -4.28 -2.22
CA ILE A 16 -4.65 -3.08 -3.07
C ILE A 16 -5.97 -3.04 -3.84
N THR A 17 -6.35 -4.15 -4.49
CA THR A 17 -7.59 -4.23 -5.28
C THR A 17 -8.84 -4.04 -4.42
N ILE A 18 -8.89 -4.53 -3.18
CA ILE A 18 -10.04 -4.37 -2.28
C ILE A 18 -10.20 -2.90 -1.88
N VAL A 19 -9.11 -2.21 -1.57
CA VAL A 19 -9.16 -0.79 -1.17
C VAL A 19 -9.67 0.08 -2.31
N GLU A 20 -9.20 -0.20 -3.52
CA GLU A 20 -9.60 0.52 -4.74
C GLU A 20 -11.06 0.22 -5.12
N SER A 21 -11.43 -1.06 -5.25
CA SER A 21 -12.77 -1.46 -5.72
C SER A 21 -13.90 -1.07 -4.78
N ARG A 22 -13.63 -0.94 -3.48
CA ARG A 22 -14.62 -0.48 -2.49
C ARG A 22 -14.67 1.04 -2.32
N GLY A 23 -13.86 1.79 -3.09
CA GLY A 23 -13.81 3.24 -3.00
C GLY A 23 -13.42 3.76 -1.61
N LEU A 24 -12.66 2.97 -0.84
CA LEU A 24 -12.27 3.33 0.53
C LEU A 24 -11.36 4.56 0.57
N PHE A 25 -10.81 4.95 -0.57
CA PHE A 25 -10.05 6.16 -0.74
C PHE A 25 -10.32 6.76 -2.13
N VAL A 26 -10.76 8.02 -2.16
CA VAL A 26 -11.03 8.75 -3.41
C VAL A 26 -9.76 9.50 -3.80
N HIS A 27 -8.82 8.82 -4.41
CA HIS A 27 -7.66 9.46 -5.02
C HIS A 27 -7.39 8.85 -6.39
N SER A 28 -7.34 9.71 -7.40
CA SER A 28 -7.38 9.34 -8.82
C SER A 28 -6.01 9.31 -9.48
N THR A 29 -4.94 9.46 -8.71
CA THR A 29 -3.58 9.49 -9.25
C THR A 29 -2.97 8.11 -9.24
N ASP A 30 -2.42 7.70 -10.38
CA ASP A 30 -1.66 6.46 -10.53
C ASP A 30 -0.16 6.73 -10.38
N LEU A 31 0.55 5.78 -9.77
CA LEU A 31 1.99 5.63 -9.81
C LEU A 31 2.38 4.68 -10.95
N GLU A 32 3.10 5.21 -11.93
CA GLU A 32 3.67 4.40 -13.00
C GLU A 32 5.03 3.83 -12.56
N ILE A 33 5.15 2.51 -12.53
CA ILE A 33 6.39 1.81 -12.20
C ILE A 33 6.94 1.15 -13.45
N LYS A 34 8.13 1.61 -13.86
CA LYS A 34 8.89 1.03 -14.96
C LYS A 34 9.93 0.05 -14.40
N TYR A 35 9.95 -1.17 -14.91
CA TYR A 35 10.87 -2.21 -14.45
C TYR A 35 11.39 -3.06 -15.61
N SER A 36 12.59 -3.60 -15.43
CA SER A 36 13.25 -4.48 -16.38
C SER A 36 13.24 -5.90 -15.83
N VAL A 37 12.84 -6.87 -16.65
CA VAL A 37 12.83 -8.29 -16.26
C VAL A 37 14.17 -8.91 -16.68
N THR A 38 14.92 -9.44 -15.72
CA THR A 38 16.16 -10.18 -15.98
C THR A 38 15.86 -11.39 -16.86
N GLY A 39 16.45 -11.41 -18.08
CA GLY A 39 16.26 -12.46 -19.07
C GLY A 39 15.47 -12.06 -20.32
N ALA A 40 14.83 -10.89 -20.33
CA ALA A 40 14.22 -10.32 -21.53
C ALA A 40 15.15 -9.26 -22.13
N LYS A 41 15.75 -9.51 -23.30
CA LYS A 41 16.47 -8.49 -24.08
C LYS A 41 15.52 -7.29 -24.31
N ASP A 42 15.86 -6.15 -23.73
CA ASP A 42 15.33 -4.81 -24.04
C ASP A 42 13.80 -4.58 -23.99
N LYS A 43 13.09 -5.18 -23.03
CA LYS A 43 11.68 -4.78 -22.77
C LYS A 43 11.51 -4.21 -21.37
N THR A 44 11.60 -2.88 -21.29
CA THR A 44 11.08 -2.11 -20.16
C THR A 44 9.57 -2.33 -20.06
N GLN A 45 9.11 -2.92 -18.97
CA GLN A 45 7.70 -3.08 -18.68
C GLN A 45 7.22 -1.92 -17.81
N SER A 46 5.93 -1.57 -17.96
CA SER A 46 5.27 -0.57 -17.14
C SER A 46 4.06 -1.19 -16.44
N THR A 47 3.87 -0.87 -15.17
CA THR A 47 2.68 -1.22 -14.41
C THR A 47 2.16 0.02 -13.67
N ARG A 48 0.85 0.08 -13.44
CA ARG A 48 0.21 1.17 -12.73
C ARG A 48 -0.33 0.67 -11.40
N LEU A 49 -0.12 1.46 -10.36
CA LEU A 49 -0.69 1.25 -9.02
C LEU A 49 -1.36 2.54 -8.55
N PRO A 50 -2.45 2.48 -7.80
CA PRO A 50 -3.00 3.68 -7.17
C PRO A 50 -1.93 4.34 -6.30
N LEU A 51 -1.62 5.62 -6.52
CA LEU A 51 -0.43 6.28 -5.98
C LEU A 51 -0.36 6.16 -4.46
N ILE A 52 -1.41 6.57 -3.76
CA ILE A 52 -1.40 6.62 -2.28
C ILE A 52 -1.41 5.21 -1.69
N VAL A 53 -2.32 4.35 -2.14
CA VAL A 53 -2.44 2.97 -1.63
C VAL A 53 -1.16 2.17 -1.93
N GLY A 54 -0.68 2.24 -3.17
CA GLY A 54 0.55 1.61 -3.61
C GLY A 54 1.77 2.11 -2.83
N SER A 55 1.89 3.42 -2.61
CA SER A 55 2.98 3.99 -1.80
C SER A 55 2.93 3.51 -0.35
N CYS A 56 1.74 3.46 0.27
CA CYS A 56 1.57 2.94 1.63
C CYS A 56 2.03 1.48 1.73
N VAL A 57 1.61 0.64 0.78
CA VAL A 57 1.98 -0.78 0.75
C VAL A 57 3.48 -0.97 0.50
N LEU A 58 4.06 -0.25 -0.47
CA LEU A 58 5.49 -0.31 -0.75
C LEU A 58 6.31 0.13 0.46
N ASN A 59 5.90 1.22 1.12
CA ASN A 59 6.54 1.69 2.35
C ASN A 59 6.46 0.63 3.45
N ALA A 60 5.30 0.01 3.68
CA ALA A 60 5.12 -1.03 4.69
C ALA A 60 5.97 -2.30 4.44
N LEU A 61 6.37 -2.57 3.20
CA LEU A 61 7.24 -3.71 2.86
C LEU A 61 8.73 -3.41 3.10
N VAL A 62 9.12 -2.14 3.20
CA VAL A 62 10.52 -1.75 3.45
C VAL A 62 10.79 -1.76 4.96
N PRO A 63 11.77 -2.54 5.46
CA PRO A 63 12.11 -2.55 6.88
C PRO A 63 12.53 -1.16 7.37
N ARG A 64 12.09 -0.78 8.58
CA ARG A 64 12.41 0.52 9.22
C ARG A 64 12.00 1.75 8.41
N SER A 65 10.97 1.60 7.56
CA SER A 65 10.37 2.74 6.88
C SER A 65 9.47 3.53 7.83
N ALA A 66 9.23 4.79 7.45
CA ALA A 66 8.18 5.61 8.01
C ALA A 66 7.47 6.32 6.86
N MET A 67 6.22 6.70 7.08
CA MET A 67 5.42 7.43 6.11
C MET A 67 4.76 8.62 6.78
N LEU A 68 4.89 9.80 6.16
CA LEU A 68 4.21 11.01 6.56
C LEU A 68 3.05 11.28 5.59
N LEU A 69 1.81 11.13 6.07
CA LEU A 69 0.62 11.44 5.29
C LEU A 69 0.16 12.88 5.59
N VAL A 70 0.30 13.78 4.61
CA VAL A 70 -0.09 15.20 4.73
C VAL A 70 -1.33 15.48 3.88
N GLY A 71 -2.29 16.20 4.44
CA GLY A 71 -3.52 16.60 3.73
C GLY A 71 -4.57 17.16 4.68
N GLY A 72 -5.68 17.69 4.14
CA GLY A 72 -6.75 18.35 4.90
C GLY A 72 -7.45 17.49 5.95
N HIS A 73 -8.24 18.13 6.81
CA HIS A 73 -9.11 17.45 7.79
C HIS A 73 -10.12 16.55 7.08
N GLY A 74 -10.40 15.37 7.65
CA GLY A 74 -11.37 14.43 7.08
C GLY A 74 -10.89 13.66 5.83
N GLY A 75 -9.68 13.91 5.31
CA GLY A 75 -9.16 13.23 4.12
C GLY A 75 -8.79 11.74 4.29
N GLY A 76 -9.32 11.05 5.30
CA GLY A 76 -9.18 9.60 5.46
C GLY A 76 -7.79 9.07 5.81
N LYS A 77 -6.78 9.94 6.09
CA LYS A 77 -5.38 9.54 6.35
C LYS A 77 -5.23 8.44 7.42
N THR A 78 -5.84 8.65 8.58
CA THR A 78 -5.83 7.70 9.69
C THR A 78 -6.62 6.44 9.34
N THR A 79 -7.80 6.60 8.73
CA THR A 79 -8.65 5.48 8.31
C THR A 79 -7.93 4.56 7.32
N LEU A 80 -7.27 5.14 6.32
CA LEU A 80 -6.46 4.42 5.33
C LEU A 80 -5.37 3.60 6.02
N THR A 81 -4.61 4.22 6.92
CA THR A 81 -3.51 3.56 7.66
C THR A 81 -4.04 2.40 8.50
N LYS A 82 -5.14 2.62 9.23
CA LYS A 82 -5.77 1.60 10.08
C LYS A 82 -6.31 0.42 9.27
N ILE A 83 -7.03 0.69 8.18
CA ILE A 83 -7.60 -0.34 7.31
C ILE A 83 -6.50 -1.14 6.60
N LEU A 84 -5.50 -0.47 6.00
CA LEU A 84 -4.37 -1.14 5.37
C LEU A 84 -3.57 -1.96 6.38
N GLY A 85 -3.26 -1.41 7.54
CA GLY A 85 -2.53 -2.10 8.60
C GLY A 85 -3.25 -3.39 9.03
N ARG A 86 -4.57 -3.33 9.25
CA ARG A 86 -5.39 -4.50 9.58
C ARG A 86 -5.39 -5.54 8.46
N MET A 87 -5.56 -5.14 7.20
CA MET A 87 -5.57 -6.08 6.08
C MET A 87 -4.21 -6.73 5.82
N MET A 88 -3.12 -5.98 6.03
CA MET A 88 -1.76 -6.46 5.81
C MET A 88 -1.24 -7.35 6.94
N THR A 89 -1.70 -7.14 8.18
CA THR A 89 -1.13 -7.80 9.37
C THR A 89 -2.11 -8.68 10.15
N GLY A 90 -3.41 -8.56 9.89
CA GLY A 90 -4.45 -9.24 10.67
C GLY A 90 -4.71 -8.65 12.06
N LYS A 91 -3.94 -7.65 12.49
CA LYS A 91 -4.07 -7.02 13.81
C LYS A 91 -5.38 -6.25 13.97
N SER A 92 -5.80 -6.05 15.22
CA SER A 92 -6.93 -5.19 15.56
C SER A 92 -6.66 -3.73 15.18
N LEU A 93 -7.73 -2.93 15.07
CA LEU A 93 -7.58 -1.50 14.76
C LEU A 93 -6.89 -0.72 15.89
N GLU A 94 -6.96 -1.23 17.12
CA GLU A 94 -6.33 -0.66 18.32
C GLU A 94 -4.82 -0.89 18.28
N GLU A 95 -4.38 -2.13 18.04
CA GLU A 95 -2.95 -2.45 17.88
C GLU A 95 -2.28 -1.69 16.72
N ILE A 96 -3.02 -1.43 15.64
CA ILE A 96 -2.50 -0.61 14.54
C ILE A 96 -2.40 0.86 14.96
N GLU A 97 -3.34 1.35 15.76
CA GLU A 97 -3.38 2.73 16.23
C GLU A 97 -2.22 3.05 17.18
N ASP A 98 -1.79 2.09 18.01
CA ASP A 98 -0.61 2.22 18.88
C ASP A 98 0.68 2.51 18.09
N GLY A 99 0.74 2.10 16.82
CA GLY A 99 1.87 2.36 15.92
C GLY A 99 1.80 3.71 15.19
N ILE A 100 0.72 4.49 15.35
CA ILE A 100 0.51 5.75 14.63
C ILE A 100 0.95 6.93 15.49
N LEU A 101 2.04 7.57 15.07
CA LEU A 101 2.45 8.86 15.64
C LEU A 101 1.56 9.98 15.08
N ARG A 102 0.79 10.63 15.95
CA ARG A 102 -0.05 11.77 15.60
C ARG A 102 0.74 13.05 15.84
N GLY A 103 1.09 13.75 14.77
CA GLY A 103 1.55 15.14 14.86
C GLY A 103 0.36 16.03 15.18
N HIS A 104 0.24 16.46 16.44
CA HIS A 104 -0.57 17.61 16.83
C HIS A 104 0.41 18.73 17.16
N PRO A 105 0.24 19.96 16.65
CA PRO A 105 0.88 21.10 17.27
C PRO A 105 0.37 21.28 18.71
#